data_AF-A0A818ESP1-F1
#
_entry.id   AF-A0A818ESP1-F1
#
_cell.length_a   1.000
_cell.length_b   1.000
_cell.length_c   1.000
_cell.angle_alpha   90.00
_cell.angle_beta   90.00
_cell.angle_gamma   90.00
#
_symmetry.space_group_name_H-M   'P 1'
#
loop_
_entity.id
_entity.type
_entity.pdbx_description
1 polymer ?
#
loop_
_entity_poly.entity_id
_entity_poly.type
_entity_poly.pdbx_seq_one_letter_code
_entity_poly.pdbx_strand_id
1 'polypeptide(L)'
;MNPDFRTSCISVCRDPIDFSVNSATGLRWNTTGSTVAGTGVAGTSEPNRLYNPSDIALDSSDALYIADQSNNRVVKWIIGEPTGTTVAGQASGTAGSAAYELNKPGDIFVDSSYNLYVADTYNHRVQLWSSGAFTGRTVAGNGKEK
;
A
#
# COMPACT_ATOMS: atom_id res chain seq x y z
N MET A 1 -32.24 21.49 54.95
CA MET A 1 -32.72 20.83 53.72
C MET A 1 -32.18 21.62 52.54
N ASN A 2 -31.41 20.92 51.70
CA ASN A 2 -30.78 21.20 50.41
C ASN A 2 -30.82 22.64 49.81
N PRO A 3 -29.67 23.24 49.44
CA PRO A 3 -29.57 24.55 48.78
C PRO A 3 -29.65 24.47 47.23
N ASP A 4 -29.98 25.63 46.65
CA ASP A 4 -29.73 26.17 45.30
C ASP A 4 -29.35 25.25 44.11
N PHE A 5 -30.10 25.40 43.00
CA PHE A 5 -29.59 25.13 41.64
C PHE A 5 -29.93 26.31 40.71
N ARG A 6 -29.03 27.29 40.67
CA ARG A 6 -28.73 28.00 39.41
C ARG A 6 -27.83 27.09 38.57
N THR A 7 -28.25 26.78 37.36
CA THR A 7 -27.39 26.28 36.28
C THR A 7 -28.09 26.68 34.99
N SER A 8 -27.90 27.94 34.55
CA SER A 8 -26.98 28.33 33.48
C SER A 8 -27.25 27.57 32.18
N CYS A 9 -27.63 28.33 31.15
CA CYS A 9 -27.78 27.90 29.76
C CYS A 9 -26.85 26.73 29.41
N ILE A 10 -27.41 25.60 28.99
CA ILE A 10 -26.66 24.69 28.13
C ILE A 10 -26.54 25.43 26.80
N SER A 11 -25.43 26.16 26.68
CA SER A 11 -24.99 26.68 25.40
C SER A 11 -24.81 25.45 24.53
N VAL A 12 -25.69 25.26 23.56
CA VAL A 12 -25.42 24.42 22.41
C VAL A 12 -24.35 25.16 21.60
N CYS A 13 -23.14 25.22 22.15
CA CYS A 13 -21.94 25.45 21.37
C CYS A 13 -21.91 24.26 20.43
N ARG A 14 -22.19 24.52 19.16
CA ARG A 14 -21.99 23.60 18.06
C ARG A 14 -20.63 22.94 18.26
N ASP A 15 -20.60 21.69 18.67
CA ASP A 15 -19.38 20.90 18.57
C ASP A 15 -19.00 20.94 17.10
N PRO A 16 -17.85 21.53 16.72
CA PRO A 16 -17.36 21.37 15.37
C PRO A 16 -17.24 19.86 15.18
N ILE A 17 -17.83 19.34 14.10
CA ILE A 17 -17.82 17.90 13.78
C ILE A 17 -16.37 17.42 13.93
N ASP A 18 -16.08 16.72 15.02
CA ASP A 18 -14.74 16.19 15.27
C ASP A 18 -14.56 15.00 14.34
N PHE A 19 -13.98 15.27 13.16
CA PHE A 19 -13.72 14.27 12.13
C PHE A 19 -12.74 13.18 12.62
N SER A 20 -12.13 13.33 13.81
CA SER A 20 -11.28 12.31 14.41
C SER A 20 -12.06 11.15 15.04
N VAL A 21 -13.38 11.31 15.26
CA VAL A 21 -14.22 10.28 15.88
C VAL A 21 -15.13 9.65 14.85
N ASN A 22 -15.02 8.34 14.64
CA ASN A 22 -16.05 7.59 13.93
C ASN A 22 -17.31 7.58 14.79
N SER A 23 -18.35 8.31 14.39
CA SER A 23 -19.59 8.46 15.15
C SER A 23 -20.40 7.16 15.29
N ALA A 24 -20.08 6.11 14.52
CA ALA A 24 -20.72 4.80 14.62
C ALA A 24 -19.99 3.83 15.56
N THR A 25 -18.69 4.00 15.79
CA THR A 25 -17.87 3.05 16.58
C THR A 25 -17.13 3.67 17.76
N GLY A 26 -17.09 5.00 17.87
CA GLY A 26 -16.31 5.73 18.88
C GLY A 26 -14.79 5.59 18.71
N LEU A 27 -14.33 4.91 17.65
CA LEU A 27 -12.92 4.75 17.34
C LEU A 27 -12.32 6.10 16.92
N ARG A 28 -11.17 6.41 17.50
CA ARG A 28 -10.35 7.56 17.13
C ARG A 28 -9.20 7.08 16.25
N TRP A 29 -8.98 7.76 15.13
CA TRP A 29 -7.74 7.57 14.38
C TRP A 29 -6.56 8.01 15.25
N ASN A 30 -5.51 7.21 15.30
CA ASN A 30 -4.26 7.66 15.92
C ASN A 30 -3.71 8.83 15.10
N THR A 31 -3.39 9.94 15.76
CA THR A 31 -2.79 11.11 15.11
C THR A 31 -1.30 10.92 14.82
N THR A 32 -0.70 9.84 15.34
CA THR A 32 0.69 9.46 15.09
C THR A 32 0.74 8.24 14.17
N GLY A 33 1.41 8.38 13.03
CA GLY A 33 1.71 7.26 12.14
C GLY A 33 2.86 6.40 12.67
N SER A 34 2.85 5.11 12.36
CA SER A 34 3.97 4.19 12.59
C SER A 34 4.43 3.58 11.28
N THR A 35 5.74 3.45 11.10
CA THR A 35 6.30 2.74 9.94
C THR A 35 6.08 1.24 10.12
N VAL A 36 5.34 0.63 9.18
CA VAL A 36 5.05 -0.82 9.17
C VAL A 36 5.86 -1.59 8.12
N ALA A 37 6.46 -0.87 7.17
CA ALA A 37 7.35 -1.40 6.14
C ALA A 37 8.37 -0.33 5.74
N GLY A 38 9.59 -0.77 5.44
CA GLY A 38 10.71 0.11 5.14
C GLY A 38 11.36 0.72 6.39
N THR A 39 12.45 1.47 6.18
CA THR A 39 13.21 2.13 7.27
C THR A 39 12.98 3.64 7.33
N GLY A 40 12.13 4.20 6.47
CA GLY A 40 12.00 5.64 6.28
C GLY A 40 13.15 6.30 5.49
N VAL A 41 14.11 5.52 4.99
CA VAL A 41 15.23 6.00 4.18
C VAL A 41 15.23 5.31 2.82
N ALA A 42 15.14 6.09 1.74
CA ALA A 42 15.10 5.59 0.37
C ALA A 42 16.31 4.71 0.02
N GLY A 43 16.13 3.54 -0.60
CA GLY A 43 17.23 2.65 -0.99
C GLY A 43 16.86 1.67 -2.09
N THR A 44 17.87 1.16 -2.82
CA THR A 44 17.70 0.37 -4.05
C THR A 44 18.18 -1.06 -3.94
N SER A 45 19.19 -1.33 -3.11
CA SER A 45 19.88 -2.62 -3.03
C SER A 45 19.41 -3.50 -1.88
N GLU A 46 18.90 -2.89 -0.81
CA GLU A 46 18.55 -3.57 0.42
C GLU A 46 17.07 -3.99 0.42
N PRO A 47 16.75 -5.23 0.80
CA PRO A 47 15.36 -5.73 0.78
C PRO A 47 14.46 -5.05 1.81
N ASN A 48 15.03 -4.31 2.75
CA ASN A 48 14.31 -3.54 3.76
C ASN A 48 14.13 -2.05 3.42
N ARG A 49 14.61 -1.59 2.25
CA ARG A 49 14.47 -0.21 1.83
C ARG A 49 13.58 -0.13 0.58
N LEU A 50 12.69 0.84 0.62
CA LEU A 50 11.78 1.18 -0.47
C LEU A 50 12.26 2.48 -1.11
N TYR A 51 11.90 2.73 -2.36
CA TYR A 51 12.21 3.96 -3.06
C TYR A 51 11.02 4.44 -3.89
N ASN A 52 10.44 5.56 -3.45
CA ASN A 52 9.23 6.16 -4.01
C ASN A 52 8.09 5.13 -4.15
N PRO A 53 7.67 4.46 -3.06
CA PRO A 53 6.54 3.54 -3.14
C PRO A 53 5.30 4.32 -3.61
N SER A 54 4.58 3.79 -4.61
CA SER A 54 3.48 4.51 -5.25
C SER A 54 2.09 4.02 -4.84
N ASP A 55 1.99 2.76 -4.40
CA ASP A 55 0.73 2.16 -3.99
C ASP A 55 0.95 0.99 -3.01
N ILE A 56 -0.11 0.63 -2.27
CA ILE A 56 -0.15 -0.50 -1.35
C ILE A 56 -1.46 -1.30 -1.48
N ALA A 57 -1.36 -2.62 -1.27
CA ALA A 57 -2.51 -3.51 -1.16
C ALA A 57 -2.32 -4.52 -0.02
N LEU A 58 -3.42 -4.96 0.60
CA LEU A 58 -3.40 -6.04 1.58
C LEU A 58 -3.97 -7.32 0.96
N ASP A 59 -3.38 -8.47 1.27
CA ASP A 59 -4.02 -9.76 1.01
C ASP A 59 -4.92 -10.19 2.19
N SER A 60 -5.66 -11.29 2.01
CA SER A 60 -6.57 -11.82 3.05
C SER A 60 -5.88 -12.36 4.32
N SER A 61 -4.54 -12.36 4.35
CA SER A 61 -3.73 -12.69 5.52
C SER A 61 -3.05 -11.45 6.13
N ASP A 62 -3.53 -10.24 5.77
CA ASP A 62 -2.99 -8.95 6.20
C ASP A 62 -1.50 -8.71 5.83
N ALA A 63 -0.99 -9.42 4.81
CA ALA A 63 0.32 -9.09 4.27
C ALA A 63 0.24 -7.87 3.34
N LEU A 64 1.20 -6.95 3.50
CA LEU A 64 1.27 -5.70 2.77
C LEU A 64 2.09 -5.87 1.48
N TYR A 65 1.48 -5.60 0.35
CA TYR A 65 2.14 -5.51 -0.95
C TYR A 65 2.37 -4.05 -1.25
N ILE A 66 3.55 -3.74 -1.79
CA ILE A 66 3.99 -2.36 -2.01
C ILE A 66 4.55 -2.26 -3.42
N ALA A 67 3.99 -1.36 -4.22
CA ALA A 67 4.56 -0.97 -5.51
C ALA A 67 5.80 -0.11 -5.25
N ASP A 68 6.98 -0.73 -5.21
CA ASP A 68 8.26 -0.07 -4.96
C ASP A 68 8.78 0.55 -6.28
N GLN A 69 8.10 1.61 -6.70
CA GLN A 69 8.11 2.10 -8.08
C GLN A 69 9.50 2.43 -8.60
N SER A 70 10.35 3.15 -7.84
CA SER A 70 11.68 3.50 -8.32
C SER A 70 12.66 2.33 -8.33
N ASN A 71 12.32 1.25 -7.63
CA ASN A 71 13.02 -0.02 -7.69
C ASN A 71 12.35 -1.03 -8.63
N ASN A 72 11.40 -0.64 -9.47
CA ASN A 72 10.81 -1.48 -10.53
C ASN A 72 10.39 -2.88 -10.05
N ARG A 73 9.82 -2.96 -8.84
CA ARG A 73 9.44 -4.23 -8.21
C ARG A 73 8.19 -4.05 -7.35
N VAL A 74 7.56 -5.17 -7.00
CA VAL A 74 6.55 -5.23 -5.94
C VAL A 74 7.11 -6.04 -4.79
N VAL A 75 7.00 -5.50 -3.58
CA VAL A 75 7.50 -6.13 -2.35
C VAL A 75 6.32 -6.55 -1.50
N LYS A 76 6.29 -7.83 -1.09
CA LYS A 76 5.40 -8.35 -0.04
C LYS A 76 6.09 -8.20 1.32
N TRP A 77 5.37 -7.70 2.30
CA TRP A 77 5.87 -7.42 3.64
C TRP A 77 4.88 -7.96 4.68
N ILE A 78 5.38 -8.77 5.61
CA ILE A 78 4.59 -9.20 6.77
C ILE A 78 4.76 -8.15 7.86
N ILE A 79 3.67 -7.54 8.32
CA ILE A 79 3.72 -6.46 9.30
C ILE A 79 4.46 -6.93 10.56
N GLY A 80 5.48 -6.18 10.97
CA GLY A 80 6.35 -6.52 12.10
C GLY A 80 7.68 -7.18 11.71
N GLU A 81 7.80 -7.71 10.49
CA GLU A 81 9.07 -8.23 9.99
C GLU A 81 10.03 -7.10 9.56
N PRO A 82 11.35 -7.30 9.70
CA PRO A 82 12.34 -6.25 9.42
C PRO A 82 12.57 -6.02 7.92
N THR A 83 12.15 -6.95 7.05
CA THR A 83 12.44 -6.93 5.61
C THR A 83 11.26 -7.49 4.81
N GLY A 84 11.07 -6.99 3.59
CA GLY A 84 10.11 -7.57 2.64
C GLY A 84 10.75 -8.58 1.68
N THR A 85 9.90 -9.24 0.90
CA THR A 85 10.28 -10.18 -0.17
C THR A 85 9.78 -9.65 -1.51
N THR A 86 10.63 -9.60 -2.53
CA THR A 86 10.19 -9.25 -3.90
C THR A 86 9.32 -10.37 -4.47
N VAL A 87 8.11 -10.01 -4.88
CA VAL A 87 7.09 -10.95 -5.43
C VAL A 87 6.74 -10.68 -6.88
N ALA A 88 7.13 -9.53 -7.43
CA ALA A 88 7.07 -9.24 -8.86
C ALA A 88 8.20 -8.30 -9.26
N GLY A 89 8.69 -8.45 -10.50
CA GLY A 89 9.90 -7.78 -10.97
C GLY A 89 11.18 -8.43 -10.43
N GLN A 90 12.32 -7.77 -10.64
CA GLN A 90 13.61 -8.27 -10.16
C GLN A 90 13.97 -7.71 -8.78
N ALA A 91 14.58 -8.53 -7.93
CA ALA A 91 15.07 -8.08 -6.62
C ALA A 91 16.16 -7.00 -6.73
N SER A 92 16.95 -7.01 -7.81
CA SER A 92 17.94 -5.97 -8.16
C SER A 92 17.31 -4.60 -8.45
N GLY A 93 16.01 -4.58 -8.72
CA GLY A 93 15.25 -3.42 -9.15
C GLY A 93 15.56 -2.91 -10.55
N THR A 94 16.18 -3.76 -11.39
CA THR A 94 16.42 -3.45 -12.79
C THR A 94 15.10 -3.36 -13.56
N ALA A 95 14.88 -2.23 -14.25
CA ALA A 95 13.73 -2.05 -15.12
C ALA A 95 13.86 -2.88 -16.40
N GLY A 96 12.74 -3.34 -16.93
CA GLY A 96 12.70 -4.02 -18.23
C GLY A 96 11.28 -4.40 -18.63
N SER A 97 11.15 -5.11 -19.75
CA SER A 97 9.85 -5.45 -20.36
C SER A 97 9.61 -6.96 -20.47
N ALA A 98 10.58 -7.79 -20.05
CA ALA A 98 10.38 -9.23 -19.98
C ALA A 98 9.24 -9.60 -19.02
N ALA A 99 8.78 -10.85 -19.07
CA ALA A 99 7.69 -11.33 -18.22
C ALA A 99 8.04 -11.31 -16.71
N TYR A 100 9.33 -11.38 -16.36
CA TYR A 100 9.82 -11.29 -14.98
C TYR A 100 10.28 -9.86 -14.59
N GLU A 101 10.11 -8.89 -15.48
CA GLU A 101 10.54 -7.50 -15.29
C GLU A 101 9.33 -6.57 -15.22
N LEU A 102 9.53 -5.45 -14.53
CA LEU A 102 8.60 -4.33 -14.46
C LEU A 102 9.34 -3.04 -14.80
N ASN A 103 8.59 -1.99 -15.10
CA ASN A 103 9.10 -0.65 -15.32
C ASN A 103 8.14 0.37 -14.71
N LYS A 104 8.57 0.95 -13.57
CA LYS A 104 7.79 1.90 -12.77
C LYS A 104 6.36 1.41 -12.47
N PRO A 105 6.20 0.28 -11.73
CA PRO A 105 4.88 -0.18 -11.33
C PRO A 105 4.16 0.92 -10.55
N GLY A 106 2.96 1.29 -10.99
CA GLY A 106 2.25 2.47 -10.47
C GLY A 106 1.19 2.14 -9.44
N ASP A 107 0.49 1.03 -9.65
CA ASP A 107 -0.72 0.63 -8.92
C ASP A 107 -0.77 -0.90 -8.84
N ILE A 108 -1.30 -1.44 -7.74
CA ILE A 108 -1.35 -2.88 -7.49
C ILE A 108 -2.69 -3.32 -6.90
N PHE A 109 -3.09 -4.54 -7.21
CA PHE A 109 -4.26 -5.18 -6.62
C PHE A 109 -3.97 -6.64 -6.34
N VAL A 110 -4.40 -7.15 -5.17
CA VAL A 110 -4.26 -8.55 -4.80
C VAL A 110 -5.64 -9.16 -4.63
N ASP A 111 -5.90 -10.27 -5.34
CA ASP A 111 -7.17 -10.99 -5.21
C ASP A 111 -7.15 -12.01 -4.06
N SER A 112 -8.33 -12.59 -3.76
CA SER A 112 -8.49 -13.61 -2.71
C SER A 112 -7.73 -14.91 -2.94
N SER A 113 -7.22 -15.14 -4.16
CA SER A 113 -6.35 -16.27 -4.50
C SER A 113 -4.86 -15.89 -4.45
N TYR A 114 -4.53 -14.74 -3.88
CA TYR A 114 -3.19 -14.18 -3.78
C TYR A 114 -2.54 -13.91 -5.16
N ASN A 115 -3.34 -13.72 -6.21
CA ASN A 115 -2.78 -13.23 -7.47
C ASN A 115 -2.60 -11.71 -7.41
N LEU A 116 -1.45 -11.25 -7.86
CA LEU A 116 -1.05 -9.86 -7.89
C LEU A 116 -1.22 -9.30 -9.30
N TYR A 117 -2.06 -8.27 -9.43
CA TYR A 117 -2.21 -7.46 -10.63
C TYR A 117 -1.36 -6.21 -10.46
N VAL A 118 -0.55 -5.90 -11.46
CA VAL A 118 0.37 -4.76 -11.44
C VAL A 118 0.13 -3.90 -12.66
N ALA A 119 -0.13 -2.60 -12.44
CA ALA A 119 -0.05 -1.61 -13.49
C ALA A 119 1.43 -1.34 -13.78
N ASP A 120 1.96 -1.98 -14.82
CA ASP A 120 3.35 -1.88 -15.27
C ASP A 120 3.49 -0.63 -16.16
N THR A 121 3.41 0.53 -15.50
CA THR A 121 3.05 1.83 -16.09
C THR A 121 3.86 2.19 -17.33
N TYR A 122 5.18 2.04 -17.27
CA TYR A 122 6.07 2.45 -18.38
C TYR A 122 6.24 1.36 -19.43
N ASN A 123 5.67 0.18 -19.21
CA ASN A 123 5.52 -0.86 -20.23
C ASN A 123 4.11 -0.87 -20.84
N HIS A 124 3.23 0.06 -20.45
CA HIS A 124 1.88 0.24 -21.00
C HIS A 124 1.04 -1.05 -20.96
N ARG A 125 1.17 -1.82 -19.87
CA ARG A 125 0.47 -3.09 -19.68
C ARG A 125 0.03 -3.29 -18.24
N VAL A 126 -0.93 -4.19 -18.05
CA VAL A 126 -1.28 -4.77 -16.75
C VAL A 126 -0.78 -6.21 -16.74
N GLN A 127 0.03 -6.54 -15.73
CA GLN A 127 0.52 -7.90 -15.54
C GLN A 127 -0.20 -8.60 -14.40
N LEU A 128 -0.53 -9.87 -14.58
CA LEU A 128 -0.92 -10.78 -13.52
C LEU A 128 0.24 -11.68 -13.14
N TRP A 129 0.57 -11.69 -11.86
CA TRP A 129 1.51 -12.60 -11.23
C TRP A 129 0.71 -13.53 -10.31
N SER A 130 0.63 -14.81 -10.68
CA SER A 130 0.00 -15.80 -9.80
C SER A 130 0.82 -16.03 -8.55
N SER A 131 0.18 -16.45 -7.46
CA SER A 131 0.88 -16.74 -6.21
C SER A 131 2.04 -17.73 -6.43
N GLY A 132 3.25 -17.33 -6.03
CA GLY A 132 4.47 -18.12 -6.21
C GLY A 132 5.04 -18.14 -7.63
N ALA A 133 4.44 -17.45 -8.60
CA ALA A 133 4.97 -17.37 -9.96
C ALA A 133 6.23 -16.50 -10.01
N PHE A 134 7.21 -16.92 -10.82
CA PHE A 134 8.42 -16.14 -11.10
C PHE A 134 8.24 -15.12 -12.23
N THR A 135 7.19 -15.27 -13.05
CA THR A 135 6.92 -14.41 -14.20
C THR A 135 5.47 -13.97 -14.20
N GLY A 136 5.23 -12.74 -14.62
CA GLY A 136 3.90 -12.22 -14.92
C GLY A 136 3.40 -12.68 -16.30
N ARG A 137 2.08 -12.61 -16.47
CA ARG A 137 1.42 -12.66 -17.78
C ARG A 137 0.72 -11.33 -18.03
N THR A 138 0.83 -10.81 -19.25
CA THR A 138 0.06 -9.62 -19.63
C THR A 138 -1.42 -9.97 -19.72
N VAL A 139 -2.27 -9.25 -18.99
CA VAL A 139 -3.74 -9.44 -18.98
C VAL A 139 -4.49 -8.28 -19.62
N ALA A 140 -3.87 -7.11 -19.74
CA ALA A 140 -4.38 -5.98 -20.49
C ALA A 140 -3.23 -5.11 -21.02
N GLY A 141 -3.46 -4.41 -22.13
CA GLY A 141 -2.43 -3.67 -22.87
C GLY A 141 -1.65 -4.60 -23.80
N ASN A 142 -1.44 -4.20 -25.05
CA ASN A 142 -0.73 -4.98 -26.06
C ASN A 142 0.62 -4.35 -26.46
N GLY A 143 1.08 -3.32 -25.72
CA GLY A 143 2.41 -2.73 -25.88
C GLY A 143 2.71 -2.15 -27.26
N LYS A 144 1.69 -1.88 -28.09
CA LYS A 144 1.87 -1.28 -29.42
C LYS A 144 1.29 0.12 -29.45
N GLU A 145 2.16 1.11 -29.64
CA GLU A 145 1.73 2.40 -30.15
C GLU A 145 1.20 2.23 -31.60
N LYS A 146 0.32 3.15 -32.02
CA LYS A 146 -0.13 3.23 -33.41
C LYS A 146 0.94 3.81 -34.31
#